data_AF-A0A485A6H3-F1
#
_entry.id   AF-A0A485A6H3-F1
#
_cell.length_a   1.000
_cell.length_b   1.000
_cell.length_c   1.000
_cell.angle_alpha   90.00
_cell.angle_beta   90.00
_cell.angle_gamma   90.00
#
_symmetry.space_group_name_H-M   'P 1'
#
loop_
_entity.id
_entity.type
_entity.pdbx_description
1 polymer ?
#
loop_
_entity_poly.entity_id
_entity_poly.type
_entity_poly.pdbx_seq_one_letter_code
_entity_poly.pdbx_strand_id
1 'polypeptide(L)' 'MAGEDPDVQWIIDPLDGTTNFIRRLPHFCVSIAVRVKGRTEVAVVYDPMRNELFTSTRGQGAQLNGYRLRGSNA' A
#
# COMPACT_ATOMS: atom_id res chain seq x y z
N MET A 1 5.06 8.17 17.66
CA MET A 1 6.37 7.69 18.13
C MET A 1 7.32 7.80 16.97
N ALA A 2 8.42 8.54 17.10
CA ALA A 2 9.45 8.55 16.06
C ALA A 2 10.23 7.22 16.14
N GLY A 3 10.49 6.59 15.00
CA GLY A 3 11.39 5.43 14.96
C GLY A 3 12.80 5.82 15.40
N GLU A 4 13.58 4.85 15.87
CA GLU A 4 14.97 5.08 16.28
C GLU A 4 15.88 5.49 15.11
N ASP A 5 15.51 5.09 13.89
CA ASP A 5 16.20 5.46 12.65
C ASP A 5 15.51 6.68 11.99
N PRO A 6 16.15 7.86 11.97
CA PRO A 6 15.57 9.07 11.37
C PRO A 6 15.46 8.98 9.83
N ASP A 7 16.16 8.05 9.18
CA ASP A 7 16.10 7.86 7.73
C ASP A 7 14.88 7.02 7.31
N VAL A 8 14.22 6.34 8.25
CA VAL A 8 13.08 5.45 7.98
C VAL A 8 11.77 6.13 8.37
N GLN A 9 10.88 6.27 7.40
CA GLN A 9 9.56 6.87 7.59
C GLN A 9 8.48 5.89 7.19
N TRP A 10 7.59 5.58 8.13
CA TRP A 10 6.37 4.81 7.87
C TRP A 10 5.22 5.78 7.56
N ILE A 11 4.58 5.58 6.42
CA ILE A 11 3.37 6.29 6.00
C ILE A 11 2.24 5.28 6.03
N ILE A 12 1.23 5.52 6.84
CA ILE A 12 0.15 4.57 7.09
C ILE A 12 -1.18 5.31 6.98
N ASP A 13 -2.07 4.82 6.11
CA ASP A 13 -3.49 5.11 6.18
C ASP A 13 -4.24 3.83 6.58
N PRO A 14 -4.77 3.76 7.81
CA PRO A 14 -5.47 2.57 8.28
C PRO A 14 -6.84 2.38 7.62
N LEU A 15 -7.39 3.39 6.94
CA LEU A 15 -8.68 3.31 6.25
C LEU A 15 -8.77 4.36 5.12
N ASP A 16 -8.12 4.05 4.00
CA ASP A 16 -8.32 4.80 2.76
C ASP A 16 -9.68 4.43 2.17
N GLY A 17 -10.43 5.44 1.73
CA GLY A 17 -11.83 5.29 1.34
C GLY A 17 -12.82 5.40 2.50
N THR A 18 -12.49 6.16 3.56
CA THR A 18 -13.39 6.40 4.72
C THR A 18 -14.84 6.75 4.32
N THR A 19 -15.05 7.58 3.29
CA THR A 19 -16.39 7.89 2.76
C THR A 19 -17.13 6.64 2.26
N ASN A 20 -16.43 5.77 1.53
CA ASN A 20 -17.00 4.53 1.02
C ASN A 20 -17.32 3.58 2.17
N PHE A 21 -16.42 3.45 3.14
CA PHE A 21 -16.65 2.66 4.34
C PHE A 21 -17.90 3.11 5.09
N ILE A 22 -18.03 4.41 5.38
CA ILE A 22 -19.21 4.99 6.06
C ILE A 22 -20.50 4.74 5.25
N ARG A 23 -20.41 4.84 3.92
CA ARG A 23 -21.54 4.62 3.01
C ARG A 23 -21.78 3.14 2.68
N ARG A 24 -21.05 2.21 3.30
CA ARG A 24 -21.15 0.75 3.07
C ARG A 24 -20.86 0.34 1.62
N LEU A 25 -20.06 1.13 0.91
CA LEU A 25 -19.55 0.78 -0.41
C LEU A 25 -18.24 -0.02 -0.25
N PRO A 26 -18.10 -1.20 -0.88
CA PRO A 26 -16.98 -2.11 -0.66
C PRO A 26 -15.72 -1.70 -1.45
N HIS A 27 -15.34 -0.43 -1.32
CA HIS A 27 -14.19 0.18 -2.00
C HIS A 27 -13.38 1.01 -1.00
N PHE A 28 -12.64 0.31 -0.15
CA PHE A 28 -11.74 0.88 0.86
C PHE A 28 -10.59 -0.09 1.11
N CYS A 29 -9.49 0.41 1.65
CA CYS A 29 -8.29 -0.41 1.87
C CYS A 29 -7.46 0.10 3.05
N VAL A 30 -6.50 -0.73 3.47
CA VAL A 30 -5.37 -0.29 4.29
C VAL A 30 -4.21 0.01 3.35
N SER A 31 -3.54 1.15 3.51
CA SER A 31 -2.33 1.47 2.73
C SER A 31 -1.15 1.75 3.65
N ILE A 32 0.01 1.18 3.32
CA ILE A 32 1.25 1.34 4.07
C ILE A 32 2.40 1.52 3.10
N ALA A 33 3.27 2.49 3.35
CA ALA A 33 4.52 2.66 2.64
C ALA A 33 5.68 2.90 3.61
N VAL A 34 6.85 2.40 3.24
CA VAL A 34 8.11 2.69 3.93
C VAL A 34 8.98 3.52 3.00
N ARG A 35 9.42 4.67 3.51
CA ARG A 35 10.45 5.49 2.88
C ARG A 35 11.76 5.36 3.63
N VAL A 36 12.84 5.17 2.88
CA VAL A 36 14.21 5.19 3.39
C VAL A 36 14.94 6.34 2.72
N LYS A 37 15.54 7.26 3.50
CA LYS A 37 16.26 8.45 2.99
C LYS A 37 15.42 9.24 1.99
N GLY A 38 14.14 9.41 2.30
CA GLY A 38 13.17 10.14 1.47
C GLY A 38 12.68 9.40 0.22
N ARG A 39 13.08 8.15 -0.03
CA ARG A 39 12.63 7.36 -1.18
C ARG A 39 11.69 6.26 -0.75
N THR A 40 10.56 6.08 -1.44
CA THR A 40 9.67 4.93 -1.20
C THR A 40 10.36 3.65 -1.67
N GLU A 41 10.54 2.72 -0.75
CA GLU A 41 11.21 1.44 -0.97
C GLU A 41 10.21 0.29 -1.06
N VAL A 42 9.20 0.28 -0.19
CA VAL A 42 8.15 -0.73 -0.14
C VAL A 42 6.80 -0.04 0.01
N ALA A 43 5.78 -0.56 -0.67
CA ALA A 43 4.40 -0.16 -0.45
C ALA A 43 3.47 -1.37 -0.53
N VAL A 44 2.42 -1.35 0.28
CA VAL A 44 1.34 -2.32 0.28
C VAL A 44 -0.02 -1.61 0.31
N VAL A 45 -0.97 -2.18 -0.42
CA VAL A 45 -2.39 -1.80 -0.38
C VAL A 45 -3.18 -3.08 -0.21
N TYR A 46 -4.00 -3.15 0.83
CA TYR A 46 -4.83 -4.32 1.13
C TYR A 46 -6.30 -3.95 1.06
N ASP A 47 -7.01 -4.49 0.07
CA ASP A 47 -8.47 -4.43 -0.04
C ASP A 47 -9.07 -5.65 0.69
N PRO A 48 -9.70 -5.47 1.86
CA PRO A 48 -10.26 -6.57 2.63
C PRO A 48 -11.55 -7.14 2.02
N MET A 49 -12.24 -6.38 1.16
CA MET A 49 -13.48 -6.83 0.53
C MET A 49 -13.21 -7.83 -0.59
N ARG A 50 -12.04 -7.71 -1.24
CA ARG A 50 -11.62 -8.58 -2.34
C ARG A 50 -10.55 -9.59 -1.92
N ASN A 51 -10.02 -9.47 -0.71
CA ASN A 51 -8.83 -10.21 -0.25
C ASN A 51 -7.66 -10.05 -1.24
N GLU A 52 -7.43 -8.81 -1.65
CA GLU A 52 -6.40 -8.42 -2.61
C GLU A 52 -5.29 -7.66 -1.88
N LEU A 53 -4.10 -8.24 -1.84
CA LEU A 53 -2.89 -7.62 -1.34
C LEU A 53 -2.02 -7.21 -2.52
N PHE A 54 -2.03 -5.93 -2.82
CA PHE A 54 -1.08 -5.31 -3.71
C PHE A 54 0.20 -5.02 -2.96
N THR A 55 1.34 -5.47 -3.48
CA THR A 55 2.65 -5.14 -2.92
C THR A 55 3.56 -4.60 -4.01
N SER A 56 4.50 -3.75 -3.61
CA SER A 56 5.57 -3.31 -4.50
C SER A 56 6.85 -3.11 -3.72
N THR A 57 7.95 -3.40 -4.39
CA THR A 57 9.30 -3.11 -3.90
C THR A 57 10.05 -2.42 -5.02
N ARG A 58 10.74 -1.33 -4.67
CA ARG A 58 11.54 -0.55 -5.62
C ARG A 58 12.50 -1.48 -6.39
N GLY A 59 12.45 -1.40 -7.72
CA GLY A 59 13.28 -2.22 -8.61
C GLY A 59 12.77 -3.66 -8.84
N GLN A 60 11.77 -4.14 -8.09
CA GLN A 60 11.22 -5.51 -8.23
C GLN A 60 9.85 -5.54 -8.91
N GLY A 61 9.22 -4.38 -9.09
CA GLY A 61 7.89 -4.25 -9.67
C GLY A 61 6.77 -4.44 -8.63
N ALA A 62 5.57 -4.73 -9.11
CA ALA A 62 4.38 -4.90 -8.29
C ALA A 62 3.85 -6.33 -8.35
N GLN A 63 3.15 -6.74 -7.30
CA GLN A 63 2.50 -8.04 -7.18
C GLN A 63 1.07 -7.86 -6.67
N LEU A 64 0.20 -8.78 -7.05
CA LEU A 64 -1.14 -8.96 -6.49
C LEU A 64 -1.22 -10.37 -5.93
N ASN A 65 -1.43 -10.51 -4.61
CA ASN A 65 -1.50 -11.80 -3.93
C ASN A 65 -0.29 -12.71 -4.22
N GLY A 66 0.91 -12.11 -4.32
CA GLY A 66 2.18 -12.80 -4.61
C GLY A 66 2.43 -13.09 -6.10
N TYR A 67 1.48 -12.78 -6.99
CA TYR A 67 1.65 -12.93 -8.43
C TYR A 67 2.10 -11.60 -9.05
N ARG A 68 3.15 -11.63 -9.86
CA ARG A 68 3.72 -10.44 -10.50
C ARG A 68 2.69 -9.77 -11.42
N LEU A 69 2.45 -8.48 -11.20
CA LEU A 69 1.68 -7.63 -12.08
C LEU A 69 2.56 -7.14 -13.23
N ARG A 70 1.95 -7.03 -14.42
CA ARG A 70 2.51 -6.35 -15.57
C ARG A 70 1.59 -5.19 -15.91
N GLY A 71 2.15 -4.02 -16.16
CA GLY A 71 1.38 -2.93 -16.73
C GLY A 71 0.85 -3.36 -18.10
N SER A 72 -0.44 -3.16 -18.34
CA SER A 72 -0.96 -3.13 -19.71
C SER A 72 -0.66 -1.75 -20.30
N ASN A 73 -0.21 -1.68 -21.54
CA ASN A 73 -0.34 -0.44 -22.29
C ASN A 73 -1.84 -0.19 -22.46
N ALA A 74 -2.32 0.94 -21.94
CA ALA A 74 -3.63 1.48 -22.28
C ALA A 74 -3.54 2.24 -23.59
#